data_AF-A0A076FBC6-F1
#
_entry.id   AF-A0A076FBC6-F1
#
_cell.length_a   1.000
_cell.length_b   1.000
_cell.length_c   1.000
_cell.angle_alpha   90.00
_cell.angle_beta   90.00
_cell.angle_gamma   90.00
#
_symmetry.space_group_name_H-M   'P 1'
#
loop_
_entity.id
_entity.type
_entity.pdbx_description
1 polymer ?
#
loop_
_entity_poly.entity_id
_entity_poly.type
_entity_poly.pdbx_seq_one_letter_code
_entity_poly.pdbx_strand_id
1 'polypeptide(L)'
;MKKIIVGTLVAGCMLLASDKTVSFESKLFDLNKVKNEEMKGFLVGIESSFPSIAKVVKDYYEAKTCSKEFYNEVTIYNLKDFIATSPTYGVLVALDTLNSDKKEDAKENGYTELINTYKFMNCEEGTLPNSDKYGFKGAK
;
A
#
# COMPACT_ATOMS: atom_id res chain seq x y z
N MET A 1 38.55 13.44 -46.63
CA MET A 1 37.59 13.73 -45.55
C MET A 1 36.63 12.56 -45.43
N LYS A 2 36.74 11.75 -44.37
CA LYS A 2 36.00 10.50 -44.16
C LYS A 2 34.61 10.80 -43.59
N LYS A 3 33.56 10.28 -44.23
CA LYS A 3 32.19 10.26 -43.70
C LYS A 3 32.11 9.17 -42.62
N ILE A 4 31.69 9.53 -41.41
CA ILE A 4 31.39 8.56 -40.35
C ILE A 4 29.86 8.42 -40.32
N ILE A 5 29.39 7.26 -40.77
CA ILE A 5 28.02 6.79 -40.57
C ILE A 5 28.01 6.13 -39.19
N VAL A 6 27.45 6.80 -38.18
CA VAL A 6 27.16 6.16 -36.88
C VAL A 6 25.75 5.58 -36.98
N GLY A 7 25.67 4.36 -37.51
CA GLY A 7 24.54 3.48 -37.23
C GLY A 7 24.91 2.64 -36.02
N THR A 8 24.09 2.65 -34.96
CA THR A 8 24.21 1.63 -33.90
C THR A 8 22.86 1.35 -33.26
N LEU A 9 22.45 0.10 -33.48
CA LEU A 9 21.56 -0.78 -32.72
C LEU A 9 20.19 -0.26 -32.25
N VAL A 10 19.18 -0.69 -33.00
CA VAL A 10 17.90 -1.13 -32.46
C VAL A 10 18.18 -2.36 -31.58
N ALA A 11 18.14 -2.20 -30.26
CA ALA A 11 17.97 -3.31 -29.32
C ALA A 11 16.50 -3.30 -28.88
N GLY A 12 15.66 -4.01 -29.64
CA GLY A 12 14.29 -4.25 -29.26
C GLY A 12 14.25 -5.08 -27.98
N CYS A 13 13.76 -4.50 -26.89
CA CYS A 13 13.19 -5.26 -25.80
C CYS A 13 11.86 -5.85 -26.27
N MET A 14 11.91 -6.87 -27.14
CA MET A 14 10.87 -7.88 -27.18
C MET A 14 10.99 -8.68 -25.89
N LEU A 15 10.33 -8.19 -24.83
CA LEU A 15 10.05 -9.01 -23.67
C LEU A 15 9.07 -10.09 -24.13
N LEU A 16 9.61 -11.30 -24.22
CA LEU A 16 8.91 -12.54 -24.45
C LEU A 16 7.70 -12.62 -23.51
N ALA A 17 6.50 -12.65 -24.10
CA ALA A 17 5.33 -13.21 -23.46
C ALA A 17 5.62 -14.68 -23.18
N SER A 18 6.15 -14.97 -21.99
CA SER A 18 6.14 -16.33 -21.46
C SER A 18 4.80 -16.51 -20.77
N ASP A 19 3.90 -17.25 -21.44
CA ASP A 19 2.66 -17.80 -20.88
C ASP A 19 2.96 -18.84 -19.79
N LYS A 20 3.65 -18.39 -18.75
CA LYS A 20 3.55 -19.00 -17.43
C LYS A 20 2.71 -18.03 -16.64
N THR A 21 1.40 -18.29 -16.58
CA THR A 21 0.54 -17.79 -15.50
C THR A 21 1.13 -18.30 -14.20
N VAL A 22 2.12 -17.59 -13.68
CA VAL A 22 2.55 -17.71 -12.30
C VAL A 22 1.34 -17.27 -11.50
N SER A 23 0.66 -18.24 -10.89
CA SER A 23 -0.38 -17.98 -9.91
C SER A 23 0.25 -17.18 -8.78
N PHE A 24 0.12 -15.85 -8.82
CA PHE A 24 0.57 -14.98 -7.75
C PHE A 24 -0.40 -15.15 -6.58
N GLU A 25 0.06 -15.84 -5.55
CA GLU A 25 -0.65 -15.91 -4.28
C GLU A 25 -0.29 -14.65 -3.48
N SER A 26 -1.22 -13.71 -3.43
CA SER A 26 -1.07 -12.49 -2.63
C SER A 26 -1.02 -12.84 -1.15
N LYS A 27 -0.08 -12.21 -0.43
CA LYS A 27 0.03 -12.33 1.03
C LYS A 27 -0.70 -11.21 1.75
N LEU A 28 -0.92 -10.07 1.07
CA LEU A 28 -1.55 -8.89 1.65
C LEU A 28 -3.05 -8.81 1.39
N PHE A 29 -3.51 -9.22 0.20
CA PHE A 29 -4.89 -9.05 -0.25
C PHE A 29 -5.55 -10.42 -0.49
N ASP A 30 -6.79 -10.57 -0.03
CA ASP A 30 -7.60 -11.74 -0.40
C ASP A 30 -8.17 -11.56 -1.81
N LEU A 31 -7.35 -11.85 -2.82
CA LEU A 31 -7.67 -11.64 -4.23
C LEU A 31 -8.87 -12.45 -4.72
N ASN A 32 -9.28 -13.50 -4.00
CA ASN A 32 -10.47 -14.29 -4.32
C ASN A 32 -11.76 -13.54 -4.02
N LYS A 33 -11.69 -12.51 -3.17
CA LYS A 33 -12.84 -11.69 -2.78
C LYS A 33 -12.96 -10.37 -3.55
N VAL A 34 -11.96 -10.06 -4.38
CA VAL A 34 -11.96 -8.86 -5.21
C VAL A 34 -12.88 -9.10 -6.41
N LYS A 35 -14.02 -8.41 -6.45
CA LYS A 35 -15.03 -8.62 -7.50
C LYS A 35 -14.65 -8.01 -8.86
N ASN A 36 -13.81 -6.98 -8.85
CA ASN A 36 -13.42 -6.25 -10.06
C ASN A 36 -12.05 -6.72 -10.53
N GLU A 37 -11.96 -7.25 -11.76
CA GLU A 37 -10.71 -7.79 -12.32
C GLU A 37 -9.62 -6.72 -12.54
N GLU A 38 -9.99 -5.48 -12.87
CA GLU A 38 -9.04 -4.38 -13.01
C GLU A 38 -8.42 -4.01 -11.65
N MET A 39 -9.25 -3.92 -10.61
CA MET A 39 -8.82 -3.73 -9.22
C MET A 39 -7.90 -4.86 -8.80
N LYS A 40 -8.28 -6.12 -9.07
CA LYS A 40 -7.49 -7.30 -8.73
C LYS A 40 -6.11 -7.26 -9.39
N GLY A 41 -6.06 -6.98 -10.70
CA GLY A 41 -4.81 -6.82 -11.44
C GLY A 41 -3.95 -5.69 -10.89
N PHE A 42 -4.57 -4.58 -10.50
CA PHE A 42 -3.87 -3.46 -9.87
C PHE A 42 -3.25 -3.85 -8.52
N LEU A 43 -4.02 -4.49 -7.63
CA LEU A 43 -3.55 -4.94 -6.31
C LEU A 43 -2.38 -5.94 -6.44
N VAL A 44 -2.48 -6.89 -7.38
CA VAL A 44 -1.37 -7.81 -7.73
C VAL A 44 -0.15 -7.03 -8.21
N GLY A 45 -0.35 -6.06 -9.11
CA GLY A 45 0.74 -5.27 -9.69
C GLY A 45 1.49 -4.47 -8.62
N ILE A 46 0.77 -3.80 -7.72
CA ILE A 46 1.41 -3.02 -6.66
C ILE A 46 2.11 -3.92 -5.63
N GLU A 47 1.53 -5.07 -5.26
CA GLU A 47 2.16 -5.96 -4.27
C GLU A 47 3.42 -6.62 -4.81
N SER A 48 3.39 -7.07 -6.06
CA SER A 48 4.54 -7.71 -6.70
C SER A 48 5.68 -6.73 -6.98
N SER A 49 5.36 -5.49 -7.36
CA SER A 49 6.37 -4.48 -7.71
C SER A 49 6.85 -3.68 -6.51
N PHE A 50 5.96 -3.40 -5.55
CA PHE A 50 6.20 -2.50 -4.43
C PHE A 50 5.49 -2.96 -3.14
N PRO A 51 6.00 -4.01 -2.45
CA PRO A 51 5.34 -4.58 -1.28
C PRO A 51 5.05 -3.59 -0.14
N SER A 52 5.95 -2.64 0.13
CA SER A 52 5.73 -1.58 1.14
C SER A 52 4.59 -0.64 0.74
N ILE A 53 4.48 -0.26 -0.54
CA ILE A 53 3.36 0.55 -1.05
C ILE A 53 2.05 -0.22 -0.89
N ALA A 54 2.04 -1.50 -1.25
CA ALA A 54 0.86 -2.35 -1.10
C ALA A 54 0.39 -2.45 0.37
N LYS A 55 1.33 -2.57 1.32
CA LYS A 55 1.04 -2.55 2.75
C LYS A 55 0.43 -1.21 3.20
N VAL A 56 1.03 -0.08 2.82
CA VAL A 56 0.51 1.26 3.16
C VAL A 56 -0.89 1.48 2.60
N VAL A 57 -1.12 1.08 1.35
CA VAL A 57 -2.43 1.13 0.70
C VAL A 57 -3.45 0.31 1.48
N LYS A 58 -3.11 -0.94 1.80
CA LYS A 58 -3.98 -1.83 2.58
C LYS A 58 -4.32 -1.23 3.93
N ASP A 59 -3.32 -0.87 4.72
CA ASP A 59 -3.50 -0.39 6.09
C ASP A 59 -4.32 0.90 6.14
N TYR A 60 -4.04 1.85 5.23
CA TYR A 60 -4.79 3.09 5.12
C TYR A 60 -6.26 2.85 4.77
N TYR A 61 -6.54 2.04 3.74
CA TYR A 61 -7.90 1.85 3.29
C TYR A 61 -8.71 0.96 4.24
N GLU A 62 -8.12 -0.08 4.83
CA GLU A 62 -8.77 -0.83 5.91
C GLU A 62 -9.12 0.07 7.10
N ALA A 63 -8.24 1.02 7.45
CA ALA A 63 -8.53 2.00 8.49
C ALA A 63 -9.54 3.07 8.09
N LYS A 64 -9.67 3.37 6.80
CA LYS A 64 -10.60 4.37 6.27
C LYS A 64 -12.01 3.82 6.10
N THR A 65 -12.13 2.58 5.65
CA THR A 65 -13.42 1.94 5.34
C THR A 65 -13.88 0.99 6.45
N CYS A 66 -13.02 0.72 7.45
CA CYS A 66 -13.30 -0.24 8.53
C CYS A 66 -13.59 -1.64 8.01
N SER A 67 -12.95 -2.02 6.90
CA SER A 67 -13.23 -3.25 6.17
C SER A 67 -11.95 -3.85 5.60
N LYS A 68 -11.73 -5.12 5.90
CA LYS A 68 -10.66 -5.93 5.28
C LYS A 68 -10.87 -6.16 3.78
N GLU A 69 -12.08 -5.89 3.31
CA GLU A 69 -12.47 -6.01 1.90
C GLU A 69 -12.68 -4.63 1.27
N PHE A 70 -11.92 -3.61 1.72
CA PHE A 70 -12.02 -2.22 1.25
C PHE A 70 -12.02 -2.08 -0.28
N TYR A 71 -11.38 -3.00 -1.00
CA TYR A 71 -11.32 -3.05 -2.46
C TYR A 71 -12.67 -3.30 -3.14
N ASN A 72 -13.69 -3.69 -2.37
CA ASN A 72 -15.08 -3.76 -2.82
C ASN A 72 -15.87 -2.47 -2.53
N GLU A 73 -15.27 -1.53 -1.80
CA GLU A 73 -15.90 -0.27 -1.34
C GLU A 73 -15.26 0.98 -1.98
N VAL A 74 -14.06 0.83 -2.54
CA VAL A 74 -13.34 1.91 -3.22
C VAL A 74 -13.10 1.59 -4.68
N THR A 75 -12.97 2.62 -5.50
CA THR A 75 -12.63 2.47 -6.91
C THR A 75 -11.12 2.43 -7.11
N ILE A 76 -10.66 1.84 -8.23
CA ILE A 76 -9.25 1.86 -8.60
C ILE A 76 -8.71 3.29 -8.73
N TYR A 77 -9.56 4.26 -9.12
CA TYR A 77 -9.20 5.67 -9.18
C TYR A 77 -8.91 6.25 -7.81
N ASN A 78 -9.64 5.85 -6.76
CA ASN A 78 -9.33 6.27 -5.39
C ASN A 78 -7.93 5.80 -4.97
N LEU A 79 -7.57 4.56 -5.31
CA LEU A 79 -6.23 4.03 -5.04
C LEU A 79 -5.14 4.78 -5.82
N LYS A 80 -5.33 4.96 -7.12
CA LYS A 80 -4.37 5.66 -7.98
C LYS A 80 -4.17 7.11 -7.53
N ASP A 81 -5.26 7.80 -7.22
CA ASP A 81 -5.21 9.18 -6.71
C ASP A 81 -4.52 9.25 -5.35
N PHE A 82 -4.85 8.35 -4.42
CA PHE A 82 -4.17 8.27 -3.13
C PHE A 82 -2.65 8.14 -3.28
N ILE A 83 -2.18 7.25 -4.15
CA ILE A 83 -0.75 7.03 -4.39
C ILE A 83 -0.10 8.24 -5.10
N ALA A 84 -0.79 8.85 -6.05
CA ALA A 84 -0.22 9.89 -6.90
C ALA A 84 -0.24 11.29 -6.26
N THR A 85 -1.25 11.60 -5.46
CA THR A 85 -1.55 12.99 -5.08
C THR A 85 -1.68 13.20 -3.57
N SER A 86 -1.97 12.15 -2.79
CA SER A 86 -2.26 12.33 -1.35
C SER A 86 -0.99 12.62 -0.55
N PRO A 87 -0.93 13.74 0.19
CA PRO A 87 0.16 13.96 1.15
C PRO A 87 0.19 12.90 2.24
N THR A 88 -0.99 12.38 2.63
CA THR A 88 -1.11 11.30 3.61
C THR A 88 -0.36 10.05 3.17
N TYR A 89 -0.41 9.73 1.87
CA TYR A 89 0.36 8.60 1.33
C TYR A 89 1.86 8.81 1.53
N GLY A 90 2.39 9.98 1.16
CA GLY A 90 3.81 10.30 1.32
C GLY A 90 4.29 10.21 2.77
N VAL A 91 3.48 10.70 3.72
CA VAL A 91 3.79 10.59 5.15
C VAL A 91 3.80 9.13 5.62
N LEU A 92 2.80 8.34 5.21
CA LEU A 92 2.70 6.94 5.62
C LEU A 92 3.85 6.09 5.07
N VAL A 93 4.25 6.29 3.81
CA VAL A 93 5.41 5.59 3.24
C VAL A 93 6.71 5.99 3.96
N ALA A 94 6.90 7.28 4.25
CA ALA A 94 8.07 7.75 4.97
C ALA A 94 8.16 7.12 6.37
N LEU A 95 7.04 7.05 7.10
CA LEU A 95 6.98 6.40 8.40
C LEU A 95 7.21 4.89 8.31
N ASP A 96 6.54 4.19 7.39
CA ASP A 96 6.74 2.74 7.17
C ASP A 96 8.23 2.44 6.89
N THR A 97 8.89 3.28 6.09
CA THR A 97 10.32 3.16 5.77
C THR A 97 11.22 3.45 6.97
N LEU A 98 10.96 4.53 7.73
CA LEU A 98 11.78 4.89 8.89
C LEU A 98 11.62 3.92 10.07
N ASN A 99 10.52 3.19 10.11
CA ASN A 99 10.18 2.26 11.16
C ASN A 99 10.35 0.79 10.74
N SER A 100 10.83 0.49 9.52
CA SER A 100 11.01 -0.88 9.02
C SER A 100 11.94 -1.74 9.88
N ASP A 101 12.91 -1.10 10.54
CA ASP A 101 13.93 -1.76 11.37
C ASP A 101 13.56 -1.79 12.86
N LYS A 102 12.44 -1.17 13.24
CA LYS A 102 11.96 -1.12 14.62
C LYS A 102 10.94 -2.24 14.85
N LYS A 103 10.87 -2.74 16.09
CA LYS A 103 9.90 -3.76 16.48
C LYS A 103 8.47 -3.26 16.23
N GLU A 104 7.54 -4.19 15.99
CA GLU A 104 6.11 -3.91 15.75
C GLU A 104 5.38 -3.24 16.93
N ASP A 105 6.04 -3.05 18.07
CA ASP A 105 5.45 -2.36 19.21
C ASP A 105 5.03 -0.94 18.83
N ALA A 106 3.71 -0.69 18.86
CA ALA A 106 3.09 0.56 18.39
C ALA A 106 3.63 1.82 19.11
N LYS A 107 4.16 1.69 20.33
CA LYS A 107 4.76 2.81 21.08
C LYS A 107 6.11 3.26 20.52
N GLU A 108 6.80 2.39 19.79
CA GLU A 108 8.12 2.66 19.18
C GLU A 108 8.02 2.81 17.65
N ASN A 109 6.86 2.45 17.08
CA ASN A 109 6.56 2.48 15.67
C ASN A 109 5.49 3.54 15.33
N GLY A 110 5.95 4.73 14.93
CA GLY A 110 5.08 5.85 14.57
C GLY A 110 4.15 5.57 13.38
N TYR A 111 4.53 4.66 12.48
CA TYR A 111 3.62 4.18 11.44
C TYR A 111 2.43 3.42 12.05
N THR A 112 2.71 2.43 12.90
CA THR A 112 1.68 1.62 13.57
C THR A 112 0.81 2.48 14.47
N GLU A 113 1.39 3.43 15.20
CA GLU A 113 0.67 4.39 16.02
C GLU A 113 -0.33 5.21 15.18
N LEU A 114 0.12 5.74 14.04
CA LEU A 114 -0.73 6.56 13.18
C LEU A 114 -1.88 5.73 12.57
N ILE A 115 -1.60 4.54 12.03
CA ILE A 115 -2.64 3.65 11.48
C ILE A 115 -3.66 3.25 12.56
N ASN A 116 -3.21 2.91 13.77
CA ASN A 116 -4.11 2.58 14.88
C ASN A 116 -4.98 3.77 15.31
N THR A 117 -4.42 4.98 15.27
CA THR A 117 -5.18 6.20 15.53
C THR A 117 -6.27 6.41 14.46
N TYR A 118 -5.93 6.21 13.19
CA TYR A 118 -6.90 6.28 12.08
C TYR A 118 -8.01 5.24 12.24
N LYS A 119 -7.67 3.99 12.58
CA LYS A 119 -8.64 2.94 12.88
C LYS A 119 -9.54 3.34 14.06
N PHE A 120 -8.97 3.92 15.12
CA PHE A 120 -9.76 4.30 16.28
C PHE A 120 -10.78 5.39 15.93
N MET A 121 -10.35 6.40 15.18
CA MET A 121 -11.21 7.52 14.78
C MET A 121 -12.33 7.11 13.82
N ASN A 122 -12.10 6.14 12.94
CA ASN A 122 -13.06 5.76 11.91
C ASN A 122 -13.92 4.54 12.28
N CYS A 123 -13.35 3.62 13.05
CA CYS A 123 -13.87 2.27 13.26
C CYS A 123 -14.15 1.95 14.73
N GLU A 124 -13.81 2.85 15.66
CA GLU A 124 -13.82 2.58 17.11
C GLU A 124 -12.91 1.39 17.50
N GLU A 125 -11.98 1.02 16.61
CA GLU A 125 -11.04 -0.08 16.79
C GLU A 125 -9.60 0.44 16.82
N GLY A 126 -8.78 -0.05 17.74
CA GLY A 126 -7.38 0.38 17.85
C GLY A 126 -7.10 1.12 19.15
N THR A 127 -5.96 1.81 19.22
CA THR A 127 -5.50 2.49 20.43
C THR A 127 -5.18 3.95 20.16
N LEU A 128 -5.64 4.82 21.06
CA LEU A 128 -5.23 6.22 21.06
C LEU A 128 -3.77 6.33 21.49
N PRO A 129 -2.98 7.18 20.81
CA PRO A 129 -1.61 7.44 21.18
C PRO A 129 -1.59 8.13 22.55
N ASN A 130 -0.88 7.53 23.51
CA ASN A 130 -0.71 8.08 24.86
C ASN A 130 -2.03 8.47 25.56
N SER A 131 -3.06 7.62 25.53
CA SER A 131 -4.30 7.82 26.30
C SER A 131 -4.04 8.17 27.78
N ASP A 132 -2.98 7.59 28.36
CA ASP A 132 -2.53 7.88 29.73
C ASP A 132 -1.90 9.28 29.91
N LYS A 133 -1.23 9.83 28.88
CA LYS A 133 -0.53 11.13 28.96
C LYS A 133 -1.49 12.32 28.79
N TYR A 134 -2.58 12.12 28.05
CA TYR A 134 -3.61 13.14 27.80
C TYR A 134 -4.88 12.95 28.63
N GLY A 135 -4.89 11.98 29.55
CA GLY A 135 -5.98 11.81 30.53
C GLY A 135 -7.23 11.10 29.98
N PHE A 136 -7.15 10.47 28.81
CA PHE A 136 -8.24 9.65 28.27
C PHE A 136 -8.24 8.26 28.92
N LYS A 137 -8.50 8.20 30.22
CA LYS A 137 -8.80 6.92 30.88
C LYS A 137 -10.23 6.49 30.52
N GLY A 138 -10.36 5.46 29.69
CA GLY A 138 -11.61 4.73 29.55
C GLY A 138 -12.38 4.88 28.24
N ALA A 139 -11.74 5.27 27.13
CA ALA A 139 -12.33 4.98 25.82
C ALA A 139 -12.25 3.45 25.59
N LYS A 140 -13.38 2.78 25.85
CA LYS A 140 -13.64 1.39 25.43
C LYS A 140 -14.38 1.40 24.12
#